data_AF-A0A6P3RES8-F1
#
_entry.id   AF-A0A6P3RES8-F1
#
_cell.length_a   1.000
_cell.length_b   1.000
_cell.length_c   1.000
_cell.angle_alpha   90.00
_cell.angle_beta   90.00
_cell.angle_gamma   90.00
#
_symmetry.space_group_name_H-M   'P 1'
#
loop_
_entity.id
_entity.type
_entity.pdbx_description
1 polymer ?
#
loop_
_entity_poly.entity_id
_entity_poly.type
_entity_poly.pdbx_seq_one_letter_code
_entity_poly.pdbx_strand_id
1 'polypeptide(L)'
;MSSWSPEQNQSPGGLDPHLSRTLFLLLLIVAPSAQGVIPNPEACQVFQSDNGSSVNCYPPAKVPLQLPADTIFLSVEFLNVTQLPPDFLQGVSNLQELHLSSNGLESLADKFLLPVPQLKVLDLTRNALSRLPAGLFQVSAALHTLVLKENQLQGLEASWLLGLKALGHLDLSGNRLRTLPPGLLSNFTDLRILDLGNNQLETLSPDLLRGPLKLERLHLEGNRLRALEKGLLAPQPNLRHLFLSDNQLAAVAAGAFQGLKQLDMLDLSNNSLTSVPKGLWASVGRPGAAWDMKDGFDISRNPWVCDQNLDDLYQWLVANKDKMFSSNATHCAEPMAVKGHTLLAVAMSRAKPEAGAETGVAA
;
A
#
# COMPACT_ATOMS: atom_id res chain seq x y z
N MET A 1 -33.41 14.00 25.93
CA MET A 1 -33.71 12.86 26.81
C MET A 1 -33.27 11.60 26.06
N SER A 2 -32.02 11.14 26.17
CA SER A 2 -31.36 10.46 27.30
C SER A 2 -31.75 8.98 27.46
N SER A 3 -30.93 8.08 26.92
CA SER A 3 -30.34 6.86 27.56
C SER A 3 -29.47 6.15 26.48
N TRP A 4 -28.15 6.01 26.54
CA TRP A 4 -27.21 5.30 27.45
C TRP A 4 -27.44 3.77 27.55
N SER A 5 -26.79 3.04 26.61
CA SER A 5 -25.72 1.99 26.74
C SER A 5 -25.77 0.93 27.87
N PRO A 6 -25.22 -0.32 27.74
CA PRO A 6 -23.76 -0.56 27.54
C PRO A 6 -23.24 -1.85 26.81
N GLU A 7 -21.97 -1.76 26.34
CA GLU A 7 -20.86 -2.77 26.32
C GLU A 7 -20.97 -4.08 25.49
N GLN A 8 -19.93 -4.72 24.90
CA GLN A 8 -18.48 -4.55 24.67
C GLN A 8 -18.05 -5.72 23.74
N ASN A 9 -17.16 -5.53 22.75
CA ASN A 9 -15.92 -6.33 22.64
C ASN A 9 -14.97 -5.90 21.51
N GLN A 10 -13.69 -5.91 21.84
CA GLN A 10 -12.51 -5.35 21.17
C GLN A 10 -11.90 -6.27 20.09
N SER A 11 -11.14 -5.69 19.14
CA SER A 11 -9.75 -6.04 18.69
C SER A 11 -9.38 -5.22 17.42
N PRO A 12 -8.11 -5.12 16.96
CA PRO A 12 -7.11 -4.13 17.41
C PRO A 12 -6.56 -3.22 16.28
N GLY A 13 -6.19 -2.00 16.67
CA GLY A 13 -5.07 -1.17 16.17
C GLY A 13 -4.68 -1.20 14.69
N GLY A 14 -5.35 -0.39 13.87
CA GLY A 14 -4.74 0.25 12.71
C GLY A 14 -4.34 1.68 13.08
N LEU A 15 -3.06 2.00 13.06
CA LEU A 15 -2.59 3.38 13.23
C LEU A 15 -2.75 4.13 11.90
N ASP A 16 -3.55 5.19 11.96
CA ASP A 16 -3.79 6.19 10.92
C ASP A 16 -2.61 7.19 10.89
N PRO A 17 -1.94 7.44 9.75
CA PRO A 17 -0.69 8.19 9.71
C PRO A 17 -0.94 9.69 9.55
N HIS A 18 -1.82 10.32 10.33
CA HIS A 18 -1.91 11.77 10.42
C HIS A 18 -2.60 12.22 11.71
N LEU A 19 -1.93 12.04 12.85
CA LEU A 19 -2.19 12.85 14.03
C LEU A 19 -0.89 13.36 14.66
N SER A 20 -0.65 14.64 14.35
CA SER A 20 -0.10 15.67 15.23
C SER A 20 1.35 15.51 15.69
N ARG A 21 2.26 16.03 14.86
CA ARG A 21 3.62 16.51 15.17
C ARG A 21 3.69 17.60 16.27
N THR A 22 2.68 17.70 17.12
CA THR A 22 2.50 18.79 18.10
C THR A 22 2.29 18.29 19.53
N LEU A 23 2.43 16.98 19.80
CA LEU A 23 2.31 16.43 21.15
C LEU A 23 3.50 15.56 21.60
N PHE A 24 4.71 15.88 21.11
CA PHE A 24 5.97 15.27 21.58
C PHE A 24 6.97 16.28 22.15
N LEU A 25 6.49 17.47 22.57
CA LEU A 25 7.33 18.57 23.07
C LEU A 25 7.04 19.00 24.51
N LEU A 26 6.24 18.26 25.28
CA LEU A 26 5.97 18.60 26.69
C LEU A 26 5.90 17.34 27.56
N LEU A 27 7.07 16.81 27.91
CA LEU A 27 7.33 16.10 29.17
C LEU A 27 8.81 16.29 29.54
N LEU A 28 9.16 17.55 29.83
CA LEU A 28 10.28 17.88 30.72
C LEU A 28 9.69 18.21 32.08
N ILE A 29 10.44 17.89 33.15
CA ILE A 29 10.22 18.21 34.58
C ILE A 29 9.35 17.12 35.29
N VAL A 30 9.76 16.31 36.27
CA VAL A 30 10.82 16.34 37.31
C VAL A 30 11.24 14.90 37.65
N ALA A 31 12.53 14.62 37.79
CA ALA A 31 13.02 13.66 38.79
C ALA A 31 14.30 14.25 39.42
N PRO A 32 14.34 14.54 40.73
CA PRO A 32 15.53 15.08 41.36
C PRO A 32 16.40 13.94 41.87
N SER A 33 17.64 13.86 41.36
CA SER A 33 18.86 13.26 41.94
C SER A 33 19.64 12.39 40.94
N ALA A 34 20.32 13.06 40.01
CA ALA A 34 21.60 12.56 39.49
C ALA A 34 22.48 13.78 39.22
N GLN A 35 23.68 13.78 39.78
CA GLN A 35 24.70 14.81 39.56
C GLN A 35 24.92 14.99 38.05
N GLY A 36 25.00 16.25 37.61
CA GLY A 36 24.99 16.64 36.20
C GLY A 36 26.10 16.00 35.39
N VAL A 37 25.74 14.94 34.67
CA VAL A 37 26.38 14.55 33.41
C VAL A 37 25.49 15.16 32.33
N ILE A 38 26.00 16.17 31.62
CA ILE A 38 25.33 16.61 30.39
C ILE A 38 25.39 15.40 29.45
N PRO A 39 24.27 14.78 29.05
CA PRO A 39 24.31 13.66 28.13
C PRO A 39 25.02 14.13 26.85
N ASN A 40 26.00 13.35 26.38
CA ASN A 40 26.74 13.67 25.16
C ASN A 40 25.72 13.89 24.03
N PRO A 41 25.58 15.11 23.50
CA PRO A 41 24.56 15.40 22.48
C PRO A 41 24.83 14.64 21.18
N GLU A 42 26.06 14.17 20.95
CA GLU A 42 26.42 13.35 19.81
C GLU A 42 26.16 11.84 20.03
N ALA A 43 25.71 11.43 21.22
CA ALA A 43 25.40 10.03 21.51
C ALA A 43 23.96 9.68 21.13
N CYS A 44 23.76 8.45 20.64
CA CYS A 44 22.43 7.90 20.45
C CYS A 44 21.71 7.71 21.79
N GLN A 45 20.39 7.83 21.76
CA GLN A 45 19.53 7.56 22.91
C GLN A 45 19.34 6.05 23.05
N VAL A 46 19.59 5.53 24.25
CA VAL A 46 19.43 4.11 24.56
C VAL A 46 18.36 3.96 25.64
N PHE A 47 17.30 3.21 25.34
CA PHE A 47 16.24 2.85 26.27
C PHE A 47 16.34 1.36 26.58
N GLN A 48 16.50 1.02 27.86
CA GLN A 48 16.59 -0.36 28.32
C GLN A 48 15.23 -0.86 28.81
N SER A 49 14.91 -2.11 28.49
CA SER A 49 13.73 -2.82 28.99
C SER A 49 14.09 -4.27 29.32
N ASP A 50 13.21 -4.97 30.02
CA ASP A 50 13.38 -6.41 30.31
C ASP A 50 13.49 -7.28 29.04
N ASN A 51 12.98 -6.79 27.91
CA ASN A 51 12.99 -7.48 26.63
C ASN A 51 14.20 -7.13 25.75
N GLY A 52 15.07 -6.22 26.20
CA GLY A 52 16.24 -5.74 25.46
C GLY A 52 16.27 -4.22 25.29
N SER A 53 17.32 -3.75 24.63
CA SER A 53 17.61 -2.33 24.43
C SER A 53 17.06 -1.81 23.09
N SER A 54 16.55 -0.57 23.11
CA SER A 54 16.18 0.21 21.93
C SER A 54 17.15 1.36 21.74
N VAL A 55 17.83 1.41 20.60
CA VAL A 55 18.83 2.42 20.25
C VAL A 55 18.29 3.34 19.16
N ASN A 56 18.33 4.64 19.42
CA ASN A 56 17.76 5.68 18.57
C ASN A 56 18.81 6.75 18.25
N CYS A 57 19.17 6.88 16.98
CA CYS A 57 20.17 7.82 16.50
C CYS A 57 19.54 8.79 15.50
N TYR A 58 19.41 10.05 15.93
CA TYR A 58 18.89 11.18 15.14
C TYR A 58 19.80 12.39 15.35
N PRO A 59 19.83 13.38 14.44
CA PRO A 59 20.63 14.58 14.62
C PRO A 59 20.37 15.25 15.99
N PRO A 60 21.41 15.65 16.73
CA PRO A 60 22.82 15.75 16.33
C PRO A 60 23.69 14.50 16.64
N ALA A 61 23.08 13.34 16.94
CA ALA A 61 23.82 12.11 17.21
C ALA A 61 24.65 11.65 16.01
N LYS A 62 25.74 10.93 16.28
CA LYS A 62 26.54 10.21 15.27
C LYS A 62 26.24 8.72 15.32
N VAL A 63 26.51 8.02 14.22
CA VAL A 63 26.41 6.55 14.17
C VAL A 63 27.34 5.95 15.23
N PRO A 64 26.86 5.08 16.12
CA PRO A 64 27.66 4.52 17.19
C PRO A 64 28.65 3.49 16.64
N LEU A 65 29.83 3.38 17.25
CA LEU A 65 30.82 2.35 16.91
C LEU A 65 30.45 0.96 17.44
N GLN A 66 29.70 0.91 18.53
CA GLN A 66 29.29 -0.31 19.21
C GLN A 66 27.85 -0.17 19.67
N LEU A 67 27.11 -1.28 19.59
CA LEU A 67 25.73 -1.39 20.03
C LEU A 67 25.66 -2.30 21.28
N PRO A 68 24.73 -2.06 22.22
CA PRO A 68 24.43 -3.00 23.29
C PRO A 68 24.09 -4.38 22.72
N ALA A 69 24.66 -5.47 23.26
CA ALA A 69 24.46 -6.82 22.72
C ALA A 69 22.99 -7.31 22.79
N ASP A 70 22.21 -6.74 23.70
CA ASP A 70 20.79 -6.99 23.90
C ASP A 70 19.89 -6.08 23.04
N THR A 71 20.44 -5.37 22.05
CA THR A 71 19.66 -4.49 21.16
C THR A 71 18.61 -5.29 20.39
N ILE A 72 17.34 -4.90 20.52
CA ILE A 72 16.20 -5.47 19.79
C ILE A 72 15.63 -4.51 18.74
N PHE A 73 15.86 -3.20 18.92
CA PHE A 73 15.40 -2.15 18.03
C PHE A 73 16.54 -1.17 17.78
N LEU A 74 16.83 -0.87 16.52
CA LEU A 74 17.83 0.11 16.11
C LEU A 74 17.23 1.05 15.06
N SER A 75 17.19 2.34 15.37
CA SER A 75 16.93 3.41 14.41
C SER A 75 18.18 4.28 14.23
N VAL A 76 18.59 4.47 12.96
CA VAL A 76 19.65 5.38 12.53
C VAL A 76 19.12 6.18 11.35
N GLU A 77 18.58 7.36 11.60
CA GLU A 77 17.80 8.10 10.60
C GLU A 77 18.22 9.57 10.51
N PHE A 78 18.11 10.16 9.33
CA PHE A 78 18.43 11.58 9.07
C PHE A 78 19.89 11.97 9.36
N LEU A 79 20.81 11.00 9.35
CA LEU A 79 22.24 11.22 9.63
C LEU A 79 23.10 11.40 8.37
N ASN A 80 22.47 11.43 7.19
CA ASN A 80 23.13 11.53 5.88
C ASN A 80 24.19 10.43 5.67
N VAL A 81 23.95 9.24 6.21
CA VAL A 81 24.87 8.11 6.09
C VAL A 81 24.84 7.59 4.66
N THR A 82 25.98 7.57 3.97
CA THR A 82 26.07 7.05 2.60
C THR A 82 26.50 5.59 2.52
N GLN A 83 27.19 5.11 3.55
CA GLN A 83 27.64 3.72 3.72
C GLN A 83 27.68 3.38 5.21
N LEU A 84 27.38 2.12 5.55
CA LEU A 84 27.58 1.56 6.88
C LEU A 84 28.76 0.58 6.87
N PRO A 85 29.54 0.48 7.96
CA PRO A 85 30.54 -0.57 8.10
C PRO A 85 29.93 -1.97 7.92
N PRO A 86 30.61 -2.91 7.23
CA PRO A 86 30.08 -4.27 7.03
C PRO A 86 29.80 -5.03 8.32
N ASP A 87 30.50 -4.69 9.41
CA ASP A 87 30.42 -5.28 10.75
C ASP A 87 29.54 -4.46 11.71
N PHE A 88 28.81 -3.44 11.23
CA PHE A 88 28.00 -2.56 12.07
C PHE A 88 26.97 -3.29 12.94
N LEU A 89 26.42 -4.41 12.44
CA LEU A 89 25.44 -5.24 13.15
C LEU A 89 26.08 -6.42 13.91
N GLN A 90 27.41 -6.47 14.00
CA GLN A 90 28.09 -7.56 14.69
C GLN A 90 27.76 -7.56 16.19
N GLY A 91 27.36 -8.72 16.73
CA GLY A 91 27.10 -8.89 18.16
C GLY A 91 25.69 -8.55 18.64
N VAL A 92 24.80 -8.08 17.77
CA VAL A 92 23.39 -7.78 18.10
C VAL A 92 22.41 -8.82 17.52
N SER A 93 22.64 -10.09 17.80
CA SER A 93 21.88 -11.21 17.20
C SER A 93 20.39 -11.24 17.52
N ASN A 94 19.95 -10.48 18.54
CA ASN A 94 18.56 -10.37 18.95
C ASN A 94 17.82 -9.22 18.24
N LEU A 95 18.47 -8.49 17.34
CA LEU A 95 17.85 -7.37 16.63
C LEU A 95 16.61 -7.84 15.85
N GLN A 96 15.48 -7.20 16.12
CA GLN A 96 14.19 -7.49 15.50
C GLN A 96 13.76 -6.39 14.53
N GLU A 97 14.13 -5.14 14.79
CA GLU A 97 13.78 -4.02 13.93
C GLU A 97 15.01 -3.15 13.64
N LEU A 98 15.22 -2.89 12.35
CA LEU A 98 16.28 -2.04 11.84
C LEU A 98 15.70 -0.96 10.93
N HIS A 99 15.78 0.28 11.39
CA HIS A 99 15.29 1.46 10.68
C HIS A 99 16.49 2.30 10.25
N LEU A 100 16.71 2.42 8.95
CA LEU A 100 17.80 3.16 8.32
C LEU A 100 17.26 4.26 7.38
N SER A 101 16.03 4.70 7.62
CA SER A 101 15.32 5.60 6.72
C SER A 101 15.95 7.00 6.64
N SER A 102 15.69 7.69 5.53
CA SER A 102 16.07 9.08 5.33
C SER A 102 17.57 9.32 5.51
N ASN A 103 18.39 8.45 4.91
CA ASN A 103 19.84 8.59 4.80
C ASN A 103 20.24 8.72 3.32
N GLY A 104 21.51 8.51 3.01
CA GLY A 104 22.05 8.55 1.65
C GLY A 104 22.61 7.21 1.19
N LEU A 105 22.14 6.08 1.75
CA LEU A 105 22.74 4.77 1.49
C LEU A 105 22.65 4.42 0.00
N GLU A 106 23.81 4.24 -0.64
CA GLU A 106 23.88 3.87 -2.06
C GLU A 106 23.93 2.35 -2.25
N SER A 107 24.43 1.63 -1.24
CA SER A 107 24.54 0.18 -1.22
C SER A 107 24.59 -0.37 0.21
N LEU A 108 24.33 -1.67 0.34
CA LEU A 108 24.63 -2.46 1.54
C LEU A 108 25.69 -3.51 1.20
N ALA A 109 26.47 -3.93 2.19
CA ALA A 109 27.35 -5.09 2.04
C ALA A 109 26.51 -6.38 1.87
N ASP A 110 27.02 -7.35 1.12
CA ASP A 110 26.38 -8.64 0.85
C ASP A 110 26.06 -9.45 2.12
N LYS A 111 26.89 -9.30 3.14
CA LYS A 111 26.78 -9.99 4.43
C LYS A 111 26.19 -9.13 5.55
N PHE A 112 25.68 -7.94 5.24
CA PHE A 112 25.26 -6.95 6.23
C PHE A 112 24.23 -7.51 7.23
N LEU A 113 23.29 -8.35 6.78
CA LEU A 113 22.24 -8.93 7.62
C LEU A 113 22.59 -10.30 8.22
N LEU A 114 23.76 -10.88 7.91
CA LEU A 114 24.15 -12.19 8.47
C LEU A 114 24.14 -12.25 10.01
N PRO A 115 24.57 -11.20 10.74
CA PRO A 115 24.58 -11.23 12.20
C PRO A 115 23.19 -11.17 12.87
N VAL A 116 22.13 -10.83 12.13
CA VAL A 116 20.79 -10.49 12.66
C VAL A 116 19.68 -11.39 12.09
N PRO A 117 19.73 -12.73 12.30
CA PRO A 117 18.79 -13.66 11.69
C PRO A 117 17.35 -13.55 12.23
N GLN A 118 17.14 -12.85 13.35
CA GLN A 118 15.83 -12.61 13.98
C GLN A 118 15.13 -11.35 13.47
N LEU A 119 15.72 -10.65 12.50
CA LEU A 119 15.17 -9.39 11.98
C LEU A 119 13.78 -9.62 11.38
N LYS A 120 12.80 -8.84 11.86
CA LYS A 120 11.39 -8.85 11.45
C LYS A 120 11.04 -7.64 10.59
N VAL A 121 11.67 -6.50 10.85
CA VAL A 121 11.42 -5.24 10.13
C VAL A 121 12.74 -4.67 9.64
N LEU A 122 12.80 -4.37 8.34
CA LEU A 122 13.87 -3.59 7.73
C LEU A 122 13.27 -2.42 6.96
N ASP A 123 13.55 -1.21 7.43
CA ASP A 123 13.16 0.03 6.75
C ASP A 123 14.39 0.72 6.15
N LEU A 124 14.40 0.83 4.81
CA LEU A 124 15.42 1.50 4.00
C LEU A 124 14.81 2.69 3.22
N THR A 125 13.67 3.21 3.65
CA THR A 125 12.93 4.30 2.99
C THR A 125 13.82 5.51 2.77
N ARG A 126 13.67 6.20 1.62
CA ARG A 126 14.39 7.45 1.33
C ARG A 126 15.91 7.30 1.46
N ASN A 127 16.46 6.38 0.68
CA ASN A 127 17.90 6.23 0.49
C ASN A 127 18.25 6.36 -1.02
N ALA A 128 19.50 6.10 -1.38
CA ALA A 128 19.97 6.18 -2.76
C ALA A 128 20.20 4.79 -3.39
N LEU A 129 19.52 3.75 -2.88
CA LEU A 129 19.75 2.38 -3.32
C LEU A 129 19.31 2.20 -4.77
N SER A 130 20.25 1.80 -5.62
CA SER A 130 19.97 1.44 -7.03
C SER A 130 19.93 -0.06 -7.27
N ARG A 131 20.45 -0.85 -6.33
CA ARG A 131 20.48 -2.32 -6.34
C ARG A 131 20.59 -2.87 -4.91
N LEU A 132 20.26 -4.15 -4.74
CA LEU A 132 20.59 -4.91 -3.54
C LEU A 132 21.63 -6.00 -3.87
N PRO A 133 22.56 -6.32 -2.95
CA PRO A 133 23.48 -7.42 -3.16
C PRO A 133 22.74 -8.77 -3.15
N ALA A 134 23.18 -9.69 -4.02
CA ALA A 134 22.63 -11.04 -4.05
C ALA A 134 22.87 -11.75 -2.71
N GLY A 135 21.86 -12.43 -2.19
CA GLY A 135 21.96 -13.16 -0.92
C GLY A 135 21.87 -12.29 0.34
N LEU A 136 21.59 -10.98 0.23
CA LEU A 136 21.39 -10.09 1.38
C LEU A 136 20.44 -10.69 2.43
N PHE A 137 19.37 -11.33 1.97
CA PHE A 137 18.32 -11.89 2.81
C PHE A 137 18.43 -13.41 3.05
N GLN A 138 19.60 -14.02 2.79
CA GLN A 138 19.78 -15.48 2.87
C GLN A 138 19.41 -16.06 4.25
N VAL A 139 19.64 -15.31 5.33
CA VAL A 139 19.31 -15.71 6.71
C VAL A 139 18.07 -15.01 7.28
N SER A 140 17.41 -14.16 6.50
CA SER A 140 16.32 -13.28 6.96
C SER A 140 14.95 -13.96 6.85
N ALA A 141 14.86 -15.24 7.24
CA ALA A 141 13.63 -16.02 7.12
C ALA A 141 12.48 -15.49 8.01
N ALA A 142 12.81 -14.78 9.09
CA ALA A 142 11.87 -14.14 10.01
C ALA A 142 11.40 -12.75 9.54
N LEU A 143 11.98 -12.20 8.46
CA LEU A 143 11.66 -10.86 8.00
C LEU A 143 10.22 -10.82 7.48
N HIS A 144 9.42 -9.99 8.14
CA HIS A 144 8.00 -9.82 7.88
C HIS A 144 7.70 -8.55 7.08
N THR A 145 8.44 -7.47 7.35
CA THR A 145 8.27 -6.17 6.71
C THR A 145 9.58 -5.74 6.08
N LEU A 146 9.55 -5.49 4.77
CA LEU A 146 10.65 -4.91 4.02
C LEU A 146 10.16 -3.65 3.31
N VAL A 147 10.74 -2.51 3.67
CA VAL A 147 10.42 -1.20 3.08
C VAL A 147 11.63 -0.68 2.32
N LEU A 148 11.49 -0.56 1.00
CA LEU A 148 12.47 -0.04 0.06
C LEU A 148 11.94 1.22 -0.65
N LYS A 149 10.95 1.87 -0.03
CA LYS A 149 10.24 3.04 -0.53
C LYS A 149 11.19 4.20 -0.86
N GLU A 150 10.86 4.95 -1.92
CA GLU A 150 11.56 6.19 -2.28
C GLU A 150 13.09 5.99 -2.42
N ASN A 151 13.49 4.95 -3.16
CA ASN A 151 14.89 4.69 -3.54
C ASN A 151 15.08 4.91 -5.06
N GLN A 152 16.16 4.39 -5.64
CA GLN A 152 16.52 4.56 -7.04
C GLN A 152 16.50 3.24 -7.84
N LEU A 153 15.72 2.25 -7.39
CA LEU A 153 15.64 0.94 -8.02
C LEU A 153 15.01 1.06 -9.42
N GLN A 154 15.73 0.61 -10.45
CA GLN A 154 15.24 0.63 -11.85
C GLN A 154 14.74 -0.73 -12.34
N GLY A 155 15.24 -1.80 -11.72
CA GLY A 155 14.84 -3.17 -11.95
C GLY A 155 15.06 -3.99 -10.69
N LEU A 156 14.48 -5.19 -10.67
CA LEU A 156 14.63 -6.15 -9.59
C LEU A 156 15.17 -7.45 -10.16
N GLU A 157 15.95 -8.17 -9.36
CA GLU A 157 16.28 -9.56 -9.62
C GLU A 157 15.57 -10.45 -8.60
N ALA A 158 14.98 -11.56 -9.06
CA ALA A 158 14.34 -12.52 -8.16
C ALA A 158 15.32 -13.08 -7.10
N SER A 159 16.62 -13.11 -7.43
CA SER A 159 17.71 -13.52 -6.54
C SER A 159 17.84 -12.63 -5.30
N TRP A 160 17.47 -11.34 -5.39
CA TRP A 160 17.64 -10.40 -4.28
C TRP A 160 16.78 -10.78 -3.09
N LEU A 161 15.56 -11.26 -3.33
CA LEU A 161 14.58 -11.56 -2.30
C LEU A 161 14.56 -13.04 -1.87
N LEU A 162 15.56 -13.83 -2.30
CA LEU A 162 15.72 -15.21 -1.85
C LEU A 162 15.96 -15.26 -0.33
N GLY A 163 15.21 -16.12 0.35
CA GLY A 163 15.30 -16.33 1.80
C GLY A 163 14.14 -15.70 2.60
N LEU A 164 13.41 -14.75 2.02
CA LEU A 164 12.26 -14.09 2.64
C LEU A 164 11.02 -15.01 2.65
N LYS A 165 10.90 -15.85 3.69
CA LYS A 165 9.83 -16.86 3.79
C LYS A 165 8.58 -16.36 4.52
N ALA A 166 8.73 -15.41 5.45
CA ALA A 166 7.65 -14.90 6.31
C ALA A 166 7.14 -13.51 5.91
N LEU A 167 7.53 -13.02 4.71
CA LEU A 167 7.27 -11.66 4.28
C LEU A 167 5.76 -11.42 4.13
N GLY A 168 5.23 -10.53 4.96
CA GLY A 168 3.83 -10.10 4.94
C GLY A 168 3.62 -8.73 4.31
N HIS A 169 4.65 -7.87 4.33
CA HIS A 169 4.60 -6.53 3.78
C HIS A 169 5.87 -6.25 2.97
N LEU A 170 5.68 -5.95 1.68
CA LEU A 170 6.73 -5.47 0.78
C LEU A 170 6.33 -4.12 0.20
N ASP A 171 7.11 -3.08 0.48
CA ASP A 171 6.94 -1.75 -0.09
C ASP A 171 8.13 -1.39 -0.98
N LEU A 172 7.85 -1.24 -2.28
CA LEU A 172 8.78 -0.85 -3.34
C LEU A 172 8.34 0.48 -3.98
N SER A 173 7.45 1.22 -3.32
CA SER A 173 6.85 2.44 -3.87
C SER A 173 7.86 3.56 -4.08
N GLY A 174 7.57 4.50 -4.98
CA GLY A 174 8.42 5.68 -5.19
C GLY A 174 9.80 5.36 -5.77
N ASN A 175 9.93 4.25 -6.49
CA ASN A 175 11.17 3.87 -7.20
C ASN A 175 11.06 4.19 -8.70
N ARG A 176 11.92 3.60 -9.53
CA ARG A 176 11.96 3.81 -10.99
C ARG A 176 11.74 2.50 -11.75
N LEU A 177 10.99 1.57 -11.16
CA LEU A 177 10.76 0.23 -11.73
C LEU A 177 9.94 0.33 -13.01
N ARG A 178 10.45 -0.24 -14.10
CA ARG A 178 9.73 -0.31 -15.40
C ARG A 178 9.06 -1.65 -15.65
N THR A 179 9.66 -2.72 -15.12
CA THR A 179 9.20 -4.10 -15.25
C THR A 179 9.51 -4.86 -13.96
N LEU A 180 8.76 -5.93 -13.71
CA LEU A 180 9.04 -6.89 -12.64
C LEU A 180 9.46 -8.22 -13.26
N PRO A 181 10.52 -8.89 -12.75
CA PRO A 181 10.93 -10.17 -13.29
C PRO A 181 9.84 -11.23 -13.05
N PRO A 182 9.65 -12.18 -13.99
CA PRO A 182 8.75 -13.30 -13.79
C PRO A 182 9.09 -14.07 -12.52
N GLY A 183 8.06 -14.44 -11.75
CA GLY A 183 8.24 -15.22 -10.53
C GLY A 183 8.86 -14.48 -9.34
N LEU A 184 9.03 -13.15 -9.41
CA LEU A 184 9.53 -12.33 -8.30
C LEU A 184 8.84 -12.66 -6.96
N LEU A 185 7.53 -12.86 -7.00
CA LEU A 185 6.68 -13.06 -5.82
C LEU A 185 6.31 -14.54 -5.59
N SER A 186 6.83 -15.48 -6.39
CA SER A 186 6.39 -16.88 -6.40
C SER A 186 6.45 -17.58 -5.03
N ASN A 187 7.35 -17.13 -4.14
CA ASN A 187 7.57 -17.75 -2.84
C ASN A 187 6.93 -16.99 -1.67
N PHE A 188 6.28 -15.84 -1.88
CA PHE A 188 5.74 -15.03 -0.78
C PHE A 188 4.30 -15.40 -0.44
N THR A 189 4.10 -16.64 0.00
CA THR A 189 2.77 -17.19 0.29
C THR A 189 2.04 -16.45 1.41
N ASP A 190 2.79 -15.80 2.31
CA ASP A 190 2.26 -15.03 3.45
C ASP A 190 2.10 -13.53 3.17
N LEU A 191 2.43 -13.05 1.95
CA LEU A 191 2.35 -11.63 1.61
C LEU A 191 0.89 -11.14 1.66
N ARG A 192 0.65 -10.10 2.45
CA ARG A 192 -0.64 -9.44 2.63
C ARG A 192 -0.69 -8.06 1.98
N ILE A 193 0.43 -7.33 2.01
CA ILE A 193 0.53 -5.98 1.46
C ILE A 193 1.67 -5.95 0.45
N LEU A 194 1.35 -5.58 -0.78
CA LEU A 194 2.31 -5.28 -1.83
C LEU A 194 2.11 -3.84 -2.29
N ASP A 195 3.13 -3.03 -2.08
CA ASP A 195 3.16 -1.66 -2.59
C ASP A 195 4.17 -1.50 -3.73
N LEU A 196 3.64 -1.19 -4.91
CA LEU A 196 4.36 -0.90 -6.14
C LEU A 196 3.99 0.50 -6.68
N GLY A 197 3.31 1.32 -5.89
CA GLY A 197 2.84 2.63 -6.27
C GLY A 197 3.98 3.59 -6.66
N ASN A 198 3.67 4.61 -7.43
CA ASN A 198 4.62 5.66 -7.83
C ASN A 198 5.91 5.11 -8.46
N ASN A 199 5.76 4.20 -9.42
CA ASN A 199 6.86 3.63 -10.22
C ASN A 199 6.65 3.97 -11.72
N GLN A 200 7.28 3.22 -12.63
CA GLN A 200 7.18 3.41 -14.08
C GLN A 200 6.67 2.14 -14.78
N LEU A 201 5.88 1.33 -14.09
CA LEU A 201 5.41 0.04 -14.60
C LEU A 201 4.43 0.24 -15.76
N GLU A 202 4.74 -0.32 -16.92
CA GLU A 202 3.89 -0.22 -18.12
C GLU A 202 2.97 -1.44 -18.28
N THR A 203 3.43 -2.60 -17.79
CA THR A 203 2.71 -3.87 -17.86
C THR A 203 3.00 -4.71 -16.63
N LEU A 204 2.04 -5.56 -16.23
CA LEU A 204 2.23 -6.59 -15.21
C LEU A 204 2.02 -7.95 -15.85
N SER A 205 2.87 -8.92 -15.48
CA SER A 205 2.66 -10.30 -15.87
C SER A 205 1.35 -10.83 -15.26
N PRO A 206 0.51 -11.57 -16.01
CA PRO A 206 -0.71 -12.18 -15.46
C PRO A 206 -0.40 -13.19 -14.34
N ASP A 207 0.83 -13.70 -14.27
CA ASP A 207 1.25 -14.67 -13.26
C ASP A 207 1.97 -14.03 -12.06
N LEU A 208 2.15 -12.70 -12.05
CA LEU A 208 2.85 -11.98 -10.99
C LEU A 208 2.30 -12.31 -9.59
N LEU A 209 0.98 -12.39 -9.49
CA LEU A 209 0.27 -12.60 -8.23
C LEU A 209 -0.09 -14.07 -7.99
N ARG A 210 0.59 -15.06 -8.60
CA ARG A 210 0.30 -16.48 -8.27
C ARG A 210 0.93 -16.95 -6.96
N GLY A 211 2.04 -16.34 -6.56
CA GLY A 211 2.77 -16.70 -5.34
C GLY A 211 2.11 -16.21 -4.05
N PRO A 212 1.73 -14.92 -3.95
CA PRO A 212 0.96 -14.41 -2.82
C PRO A 212 -0.39 -15.13 -2.72
N LEU A 213 -0.65 -15.81 -1.61
CA LEU A 213 -1.93 -16.52 -1.39
C LEU A 213 -2.84 -15.80 -0.38
N LYS A 214 -2.32 -14.77 0.29
CA LYS A 214 -2.97 -14.03 1.36
C LYS A 214 -3.01 -12.52 1.09
N LEU A 215 -2.88 -12.10 -0.17
CA LEU A 215 -2.82 -10.67 -0.49
C LEU A 215 -4.17 -10.01 -0.17
N GLU A 216 -4.10 -8.93 0.60
CA GLU A 216 -5.24 -8.13 1.04
C GLU A 216 -5.18 -6.71 0.45
N ARG A 217 -3.98 -6.16 0.24
CA ARG A 217 -3.79 -4.82 -0.33
C ARG A 217 -2.79 -4.83 -1.45
N LEU A 218 -3.18 -4.21 -2.56
CA LEU A 218 -2.35 -4.03 -3.74
C LEU A 218 -2.37 -2.56 -4.17
N HIS A 219 -1.21 -1.93 -4.08
CA HIS A 219 -0.97 -0.56 -4.52
C HIS A 219 -0.23 -0.57 -5.86
N LEU A 220 -0.86 0.03 -6.87
CA LEU A 220 -0.36 0.16 -8.23
C LEU A 220 -0.55 1.58 -8.76
N GLU A 221 -1.00 2.51 -7.92
CA GLU A 221 -1.23 3.91 -8.26
C GLU A 221 0.05 4.60 -8.77
N GLY A 222 -0.08 5.65 -9.57
CA GLY A 222 1.08 6.44 -10.02
C GLY A 222 2.05 5.65 -10.91
N ASN A 223 1.54 4.72 -11.73
CA ASN A 223 2.32 3.95 -12.70
C ASN A 223 1.94 4.34 -14.14
N ARG A 224 2.30 3.51 -15.13
CA ARG A 224 2.03 3.72 -16.56
C ARG A 224 1.22 2.57 -17.16
N LEU A 225 0.42 1.89 -16.35
CA LEU A 225 -0.35 0.72 -16.78
C LEU A 225 -1.40 1.16 -17.79
N ARG A 226 -1.46 0.46 -18.93
CA ARG A 226 -2.39 0.79 -20.03
C ARG A 226 -3.66 -0.06 -20.05
N ALA A 227 -3.58 -1.26 -19.49
CA ALA A 227 -4.71 -2.17 -19.39
C ALA A 227 -4.62 -3.02 -18.13
N LEU A 228 -5.78 -3.43 -17.63
CA LEU A 228 -5.89 -4.44 -16.57
C LEU A 228 -6.35 -5.77 -17.18
N GLU A 229 -5.47 -6.75 -17.20
CA GLU A 229 -5.71 -8.06 -17.81
C GLU A 229 -6.51 -9.01 -16.91
N LYS A 230 -7.30 -9.91 -17.52
CA LYS A 230 -8.20 -10.83 -16.80
C LYS A 230 -7.49 -11.73 -15.77
N GLY A 231 -6.25 -12.13 -16.07
CA GLY A 231 -5.52 -13.13 -15.29
C GLY A 231 -4.85 -12.60 -14.03
N LEU A 232 -4.54 -11.30 -13.96
CA LEU A 232 -3.68 -10.74 -12.91
C LEU A 232 -4.25 -10.94 -11.51
N LEU A 233 -5.54 -10.62 -11.32
CA LEU A 233 -6.20 -10.59 -10.02
C LEU A 233 -6.94 -11.89 -9.68
N ALA A 234 -7.10 -12.79 -10.66
CA ALA A 234 -7.82 -14.06 -10.48
C ALA A 234 -7.28 -14.93 -9.31
N PRO A 235 -5.97 -14.95 -9.00
CA PRO A 235 -5.45 -15.69 -7.85
C PRO A 235 -5.72 -15.05 -6.48
N GLN A 236 -6.39 -13.89 -6.41
CA GLN A 236 -6.48 -13.07 -5.19
C GLN A 236 -7.90 -12.94 -4.61
N PRO A 237 -8.50 -14.03 -4.09
CA PRO A 237 -9.87 -14.00 -3.56
C PRO A 237 -10.01 -13.20 -2.24
N ASN A 238 -8.90 -12.95 -1.54
CA ASN A 238 -8.87 -12.23 -0.26
C ASN A 238 -8.54 -10.73 -0.42
N LEU A 239 -8.40 -10.24 -1.65
CA LEU A 239 -8.04 -8.85 -1.89
C LEU A 239 -9.17 -7.92 -1.40
N ARG A 240 -8.80 -6.94 -0.58
CA ARG A 240 -9.69 -5.96 0.04
C ARG A 240 -9.49 -4.56 -0.51
N HIS A 241 -8.25 -4.18 -0.78
CA HIS A 241 -7.90 -2.84 -1.27
C HIS A 241 -7.12 -2.93 -2.58
N LEU A 242 -7.63 -2.29 -3.62
CA LEU A 242 -6.99 -2.19 -4.92
C LEU A 242 -6.90 -0.73 -5.35
N PHE A 243 -5.67 -0.22 -5.44
CA PHE A 243 -5.39 1.14 -5.87
C PHE A 243 -4.72 1.12 -7.24
N LEU A 244 -5.38 1.72 -8.23
CA LEU A 244 -4.97 1.80 -9.63
C LEU A 244 -5.03 3.25 -10.15
N SER A 245 -5.17 4.23 -9.25
CA SER A 245 -5.26 5.64 -9.62
C SER A 245 -3.99 6.15 -10.30
N ASP A 246 -4.09 7.27 -11.03
CA ASP A 246 -2.92 7.91 -11.65
C ASP A 246 -2.12 6.96 -12.56
N ASN A 247 -2.84 6.20 -13.39
CA ASN A 247 -2.29 5.32 -14.41
C ASN A 247 -2.73 5.78 -15.81
N GLN A 248 -2.51 4.93 -16.82
CA GLN A 248 -2.90 5.19 -18.22
C GLN A 248 -3.94 4.16 -18.70
N LEU A 249 -4.74 3.61 -17.79
CA LEU A 249 -5.66 2.52 -18.10
C LEU A 249 -6.70 3.01 -19.12
N ALA A 250 -6.60 2.50 -20.34
CA ALA A 250 -7.57 2.73 -21.41
C ALA A 250 -8.59 1.58 -21.51
N ALA A 251 -8.27 0.41 -20.93
CA ALA A 251 -9.14 -0.74 -20.92
C ALA A 251 -9.00 -1.57 -19.63
N VAL A 252 -10.11 -2.16 -19.22
CA VAL A 252 -10.14 -3.23 -18.21
C VAL A 252 -10.74 -4.46 -18.89
N ALA A 253 -10.06 -5.60 -18.84
CA ALA A 253 -10.50 -6.82 -19.49
C ALA A 253 -11.80 -7.37 -18.85
N ALA A 254 -12.63 -8.02 -19.67
CA ALA A 254 -13.83 -8.68 -19.16
C ALA A 254 -13.46 -9.75 -18.12
N GLY A 255 -14.05 -9.65 -16.94
CA GLY A 255 -13.75 -10.54 -15.82
C GLY A 255 -12.42 -10.25 -15.09
N ALA A 256 -11.79 -9.09 -15.29
CA ALA A 256 -10.59 -8.70 -14.52
C ALA A 256 -10.84 -8.65 -13.00
N PHE A 257 -12.07 -8.36 -12.57
CA PHE A 257 -12.48 -8.40 -11.16
C PHE A 257 -13.17 -9.71 -10.76
N GLN A 258 -13.11 -10.74 -11.60
CA GLN A 258 -13.71 -12.02 -11.31
C GLN A 258 -13.03 -12.66 -10.08
N GLY A 259 -13.82 -12.95 -9.05
CA GLY A 259 -13.33 -13.58 -7.82
C GLY A 259 -13.00 -12.63 -6.68
N LEU A 260 -13.00 -11.30 -6.91
CA LEU A 260 -12.73 -10.27 -5.90
C LEU A 260 -13.94 -10.05 -4.97
N LYS A 261 -14.29 -11.09 -4.21
CA LYS A 261 -15.49 -11.13 -3.36
C LYS A 261 -15.34 -10.34 -2.06
N GLN A 262 -14.14 -9.92 -1.68
CA GLN A 262 -13.86 -9.22 -0.42
C GLN A 262 -13.40 -7.77 -0.62
N LEU A 263 -13.54 -7.25 -1.83
CA LEU A 263 -13.06 -5.92 -2.16
C LEU A 263 -13.88 -4.85 -1.40
N ASP A 264 -13.22 -4.13 -0.51
CA ASP A 264 -13.78 -3.03 0.28
C ASP A 264 -13.51 -1.67 -0.37
N MET A 265 -12.37 -1.54 -1.06
CA MET A 265 -11.87 -0.31 -1.67
C MET A 265 -11.36 -0.56 -3.09
N LEU A 266 -11.85 0.25 -4.03
CA LEU A 266 -11.36 0.28 -5.41
C LEU A 266 -11.13 1.71 -5.89
N ASP A 267 -9.90 2.04 -6.24
CA ASP A 267 -9.57 3.33 -6.85
C ASP A 267 -9.09 3.14 -8.29
N LEU A 268 -9.89 3.61 -9.25
CA LEU A 268 -9.58 3.66 -10.69
C LEU A 268 -9.50 5.11 -11.19
N SER A 269 -9.45 6.07 -10.27
CA SER A 269 -9.49 7.50 -10.62
C SER A 269 -8.27 7.93 -11.43
N ASN A 270 -8.40 9.02 -12.17
CA ASN A 270 -7.32 9.59 -12.98
C ASN A 270 -6.66 8.58 -13.94
N ASN A 271 -7.47 8.01 -14.81
CA ASN A 271 -7.07 7.06 -15.86
C ASN A 271 -7.64 7.51 -17.22
N SER A 272 -7.58 6.65 -18.23
CA SER A 272 -8.05 6.93 -19.60
C SER A 272 -9.27 6.06 -19.99
N LEU A 273 -10.05 5.62 -19.01
CA LEU A 273 -11.21 4.75 -19.26
C LEU A 273 -12.35 5.53 -19.91
N THR A 274 -12.74 5.11 -21.10
CA THR A 274 -13.93 5.63 -21.79
C THR A 274 -15.15 4.76 -21.51
N SER A 275 -14.95 3.46 -21.28
CA SER A 275 -16.00 2.49 -21.01
C SER A 275 -15.45 1.31 -20.19
N VAL A 276 -16.34 0.40 -19.80
CA VAL A 276 -15.99 -0.86 -19.13
C VAL A 276 -16.82 -2.01 -19.70
N PRO A 277 -16.29 -3.24 -19.71
CA PRO A 277 -17.03 -4.39 -20.22
C PRO A 277 -18.31 -4.65 -19.43
N LYS A 278 -19.33 -5.13 -20.14
CA LYS A 278 -20.57 -5.63 -19.54
C LYS A 278 -20.24 -6.67 -18.45
N GLY A 279 -20.91 -6.58 -17.31
CA GLY A 279 -20.73 -7.48 -16.19
C GLY A 279 -19.44 -7.29 -15.37
N LEU A 280 -18.57 -6.32 -15.69
CA LEU A 280 -17.34 -6.08 -14.91
C LEU A 280 -17.63 -5.88 -13.41
N TRP A 281 -18.66 -5.09 -13.11
CA TRP A 281 -19.07 -4.75 -11.74
C TRP A 281 -19.95 -5.83 -11.09
N ALA A 282 -20.43 -6.81 -11.85
CA ALA A 282 -21.30 -7.85 -11.30
C ALA A 282 -20.62 -8.68 -10.22
N SER A 283 -19.29 -8.77 -10.24
CA SER A 283 -18.47 -9.48 -9.27
C SER A 283 -18.01 -8.63 -8.08
N VAL A 284 -18.36 -7.34 -8.05
CA VAL A 284 -17.88 -6.38 -7.03
C VAL A 284 -19.10 -5.69 -6.39
N GLY A 285 -19.23 -5.74 -5.06
CA GLY A 285 -20.17 -4.89 -4.30
C GLY A 285 -21.65 -4.98 -4.69
N ARG A 286 -22.25 -6.18 -4.80
CA ARG A 286 -23.71 -6.29 -4.97
C ARG A 286 -24.42 -6.10 -3.62
N PRO A 287 -25.36 -5.15 -3.48
CA PRO A 287 -26.19 -5.05 -2.29
C PRO A 287 -27.10 -6.28 -2.17
N GLY A 288 -27.15 -6.90 -0.98
CA GLY A 288 -28.19 -7.87 -0.64
C GLY A 288 -27.76 -9.29 -0.26
N ALA A 289 -26.47 -9.61 -0.21
CA ALA A 289 -25.98 -10.79 0.52
C ALA A 289 -24.47 -10.68 0.82
N ALA A 290 -24.10 -9.95 1.88
CA ALA A 290 -22.73 -9.93 2.45
C ALA A 290 -21.58 -9.30 1.62
N TRP A 291 -21.85 -8.62 0.49
CA TRP A 291 -20.83 -7.91 -0.32
C TRP A 291 -21.04 -6.39 -0.28
N ASP A 292 -20.64 -5.75 0.82
CA ASP A 292 -20.57 -4.30 0.93
C ASP A 292 -19.13 -3.84 0.65
N MET A 293 -18.92 -2.94 -0.31
CA MET A 293 -17.66 -2.21 -0.43
C MET A 293 -17.58 -1.27 0.77
N LYS A 294 -17.00 -1.79 1.84
CA LYS A 294 -17.04 -1.13 3.15
C LYS A 294 -16.51 0.30 3.06
N ASP A 295 -15.41 0.48 2.35
CA ASP A 295 -14.66 1.74 2.31
C ASP A 295 -15.09 2.62 1.13
N GLY A 296 -15.23 2.04 -0.07
CA GLY A 296 -15.87 2.70 -1.21
C GLY A 296 -15.12 2.58 -2.54
N PHE A 297 -15.42 3.46 -3.49
CA PHE A 297 -14.73 3.51 -4.77
C PHE A 297 -14.60 4.91 -5.34
N ASP A 298 -13.54 5.09 -6.14
CA ASP A 298 -13.34 6.27 -6.96
C ASP A 298 -13.13 5.86 -8.43
N ILE A 299 -13.92 6.44 -9.33
CA ILE A 299 -13.82 6.27 -10.80
C ILE A 299 -13.76 7.64 -11.50
N SER A 300 -13.49 8.69 -10.74
CA SER A 300 -13.43 10.07 -11.22
C SER A 300 -12.25 10.29 -12.18
N ARG A 301 -12.25 11.44 -12.87
CA ARG A 301 -11.16 11.81 -13.79
C ARG A 301 -10.84 10.73 -14.84
N ASN A 302 -11.89 10.14 -15.40
CA ASN A 302 -11.83 9.27 -16.56
C ASN A 302 -12.73 9.85 -17.67
N PRO A 303 -12.35 9.74 -18.95
CA PRO A 303 -13.13 10.29 -20.06
C PRO A 303 -14.34 9.42 -20.43
N TRP A 304 -15.26 9.20 -19.49
CA TRP A 304 -16.42 8.32 -19.67
C TRP A 304 -17.29 8.70 -20.86
N VAL A 305 -17.57 7.72 -21.74
CA VAL A 305 -18.51 7.81 -22.86
C VAL A 305 -19.86 7.29 -22.35
N CYS A 306 -20.75 8.21 -22.00
CA CYS A 306 -22.02 7.96 -21.35
C CYS A 306 -23.14 7.56 -22.32
N ASP A 307 -22.93 6.45 -23.03
CA ASP A 307 -23.89 5.83 -23.93
C ASP A 307 -24.59 4.62 -23.27
N GLN A 308 -25.19 3.73 -24.06
CA GLN A 308 -25.84 2.49 -23.61
C GLN A 308 -24.86 1.38 -23.19
N ASN A 309 -23.57 1.48 -23.55
CA ASN A 309 -22.57 0.48 -23.16
C ASN A 309 -22.24 0.55 -21.65
N LEU A 310 -22.61 1.65 -20.98
CA LEU A 310 -22.46 1.82 -19.54
C LEU A 310 -23.70 1.41 -18.74
N ASP A 311 -24.74 0.82 -19.32
CA ASP A 311 -25.99 0.52 -18.60
C ASP A 311 -25.77 -0.37 -17.35
N ASP A 312 -24.89 -1.36 -17.42
CA ASP A 312 -24.49 -2.18 -16.27
C ASP A 312 -23.79 -1.34 -15.18
N LEU A 313 -22.93 -0.40 -15.58
CA LEU A 313 -22.27 0.53 -14.66
C LEU A 313 -23.29 1.49 -14.03
N TYR A 314 -24.25 2.02 -14.78
CA TYR A 314 -25.28 2.90 -14.25
C TYR A 314 -26.11 2.24 -13.16
N GLN A 315 -26.60 1.01 -13.42
CA GLN A 315 -27.35 0.24 -12.43
C GLN A 315 -26.52 0.01 -11.16
N TRP A 316 -25.24 -0.33 -11.33
CA TRP A 316 -24.33 -0.55 -10.21
C TRP A 316 -24.03 0.74 -9.42
N LEU A 317 -23.85 1.88 -10.10
CA LEU A 317 -23.62 3.19 -9.47
C LEU A 317 -24.82 3.65 -8.66
N VAL A 318 -26.04 3.50 -9.19
CA VAL A 318 -27.26 3.87 -8.45
C VAL A 318 -27.38 3.02 -7.18
N ALA A 319 -27.05 1.72 -7.27
CA ALA A 319 -27.08 0.79 -6.15
C ALA A 319 -26.00 1.07 -5.08
N ASN A 320 -24.86 1.65 -5.47
CA ASN A 320 -23.70 1.89 -4.60
C ASN A 320 -23.38 3.39 -4.40
N LYS A 321 -24.33 4.29 -4.68
CA LYS A 321 -24.11 5.74 -4.73
C LYS A 321 -23.50 6.35 -3.46
N ASP A 322 -23.80 5.77 -2.30
CA ASP A 322 -23.37 6.27 -0.99
C ASP A 322 -21.92 5.87 -0.66
N LYS A 323 -21.31 5.00 -1.47
CA LYS A 323 -19.91 4.53 -1.37
C LYS A 323 -18.98 5.20 -2.39
N MET A 324 -19.52 6.08 -3.22
CA MET A 324 -18.78 6.74 -4.30
C MET A 324 -18.02 7.96 -3.77
N PHE A 325 -16.70 7.93 -3.89
CA PHE A 325 -15.84 9.10 -3.71
C PHE A 325 -15.90 10.00 -4.95
N SER A 326 -15.63 11.30 -4.77
CA SER A 326 -15.43 12.24 -5.87
C SER A 326 -16.56 12.23 -6.92
N SER A 327 -17.81 12.00 -6.48
CA SER A 327 -18.99 11.93 -7.37
C SER A 327 -19.17 13.20 -8.20
N ASN A 328 -18.89 14.35 -7.59
CA ASN A 328 -18.91 15.66 -8.24
C ASN A 328 -17.79 15.87 -9.27
N ALA A 329 -16.75 15.02 -9.29
CA ALA A 329 -15.65 15.05 -10.26
C ALA A 329 -15.71 13.89 -11.27
N THR A 330 -16.79 13.09 -11.24
CA THR A 330 -17.00 11.97 -12.16
C THR A 330 -18.03 12.38 -13.22
N HIS A 331 -17.55 12.79 -14.39
CA HIS A 331 -18.38 13.36 -15.45
C HIS A 331 -18.34 12.54 -16.73
N CYS A 332 -19.38 12.71 -17.54
CA CYS A 332 -19.40 12.28 -18.93
C CYS A 332 -18.51 13.19 -19.79
N ALA A 333 -17.57 12.60 -20.52
CA ALA A 333 -16.80 13.28 -21.55
C ALA A 333 -17.57 13.31 -22.88
N GLU A 334 -18.35 12.26 -23.15
CA GLU A 334 -19.18 12.07 -24.33
C GLU A 334 -20.50 11.36 -23.96
N PRO A 335 -21.52 11.34 -24.85
CA PRO A 335 -21.68 12.20 -26.01
C PRO A 335 -21.99 13.67 -25.62
N MET A 336 -21.97 14.59 -26.59
CA MET A 336 -22.17 16.04 -26.34
C MET A 336 -23.47 16.37 -25.58
N ALA A 337 -24.53 15.59 -25.78
CA ALA A 337 -25.82 15.79 -25.13
C ALA A 337 -25.75 15.68 -23.59
N VAL A 338 -24.82 14.88 -23.06
CA VAL A 338 -24.64 14.68 -21.60
C VAL A 338 -23.25 15.07 -21.13
N LYS A 339 -22.42 15.65 -21.99
CA LYS A 339 -21.06 16.08 -21.64
C LYS A 339 -21.08 17.03 -20.44
N GLY A 340 -20.17 16.82 -19.50
CA GLY A 340 -20.07 17.58 -18.25
C GLY A 340 -21.10 17.22 -17.17
N HIS A 341 -22.17 16.48 -17.50
CA HIS A 341 -23.07 15.95 -16.49
C HIS A 341 -22.33 14.90 -15.65
N THR A 342 -22.67 14.81 -14.36
CA THR A 342 -22.10 13.76 -13.53
C THR A 342 -22.64 12.41 -13.99
N LEU A 343 -21.76 11.41 -13.99
CA LEU A 343 -22.08 10.04 -14.41
C LEU A 343 -23.25 9.48 -13.59
N LEU A 344 -23.27 9.78 -12.28
CA LEU A 344 -24.33 9.37 -11.38
C LEU A 344 -25.69 10.04 -11.70
N ALA A 345 -25.70 11.31 -12.11
CA ALA A 345 -26.95 11.98 -12.51
C ALA A 345 -27.53 11.36 -13.79
N VAL A 346 -26.68 11.06 -14.78
CA VAL A 346 -27.09 10.33 -15.99
C VAL A 346 -27.63 8.95 -15.62
N ALA A 347 -26.94 8.22 -14.74
CA ALA A 347 -27.39 6.91 -14.26
C ALA A 347 -28.78 6.97 -13.59
N MET A 348 -28.99 7.93 -12.68
CA MET A 348 -30.28 8.12 -11.99
C MET A 348 -31.42 8.51 -12.95
N SER A 349 -31.13 9.30 -13.99
CA SER A 349 -32.14 9.68 -14.98
C SER A 349 -32.64 8.48 -15.80
N ARG A 350 -31.76 7.52 -16.10
CA ARG A 350 -32.10 6.27 -16.82
C ARG A 350 -32.77 5.23 -15.94
N ALA A 351 -32.56 5.30 -14.63
CA ALA A 351 -33.18 4.38 -13.67
C ALA A 351 -34.66 4.72 -13.36
N LYS A 352 -35.15 5.91 -13.73
CA LYS A 352 -36.57 6.25 -13.57
C LYS A 352 -37.40 5.48 -14.61
N PRO A 353 -38.46 4.76 -14.23
CA PRO A 353 -39.38 4.19 -15.20
C PRO A 353 -40.04 5.33 -15.99
N GLU A 354 -40.26 5.13 -17.30
CA GLU A 354 -41.06 6.02 -18.13
C GLU A 354 -42.46 6.16 -17.51
N ALA A 355 -42.69 7.26 -16.78
CA ALA A 355 -44.02 7.67 -16.41
C ALA A 355 -44.68 8.28 -17.66
N GLY A 356 -45.37 7.47 -18.47
CA GLY A 356 -46.08 8.00 -19.63
C GLY A 356 -46.44 7.00 -20.72
N ALA A 357 -47.06 5.87 -20.39
CA ALA A 357 -47.97 5.20 -21.32
C ALA A 357 -49.39 5.34 -20.75
N GLU A 358 -49.99 6.52 -20.91
CA GLU A 358 -51.43 6.68 -20.75
C GLU A 358 -52.11 5.76 -21.76
N THR A 359 -52.65 4.64 -21.27
CA THR A 359 -53.67 3.89 -22.00
C THR A 359 -54.92 4.75 -22.07
N GLY A 360 -54.99 5.58 -23.11
CA GLY A 360 -56.26 6.07 -23.61
C GLY A 360 -57.08 4.89 -24.11
N VAL A 361 -58.09 4.49 -23.34
CA VAL A 361 -59.26 3.81 -23.89
C VAL A 361 -60.45 4.72 -23.62
N ALA A 362 -60.85 5.38 -24.69
CA ALA A 362 -62.06 6.16 -24.79
C ALA A 362 -63.28 5.25 -24.98
N ALA A 363 -64.41 5.78 -24.50
CA ALA A 363 -65.81 5.44 -24.75
C ALA A 363 -66.36 4.15 -24.12
#